data_AF-A0A2S4LSY4-F1
#
_entry.id   AF-A0A2S4LSY4-F1
#
_cell.length_a   1.000
_cell.length_b   1.000
_cell.length_c   1.000
_cell.angle_alpha   90.00
_cell.angle_beta   90.00
_cell.angle_gamma   90.00
#
_symmetry.space_group_name_H-M   'P 1'
#
loop_
_entity.id
_entity.type
_entity.pdbx_description
1 polymer ?
#
loop_
_entity_poly.entity_id
_entity_poly.type
_entity_poly.pdbx_seq_one_letter_code
_entity_poly.pdbx_strand_id
1 'polypeptide(L)' 'MPNVYVEPLPKAREGAIQGYALEFSSHQRVTPNDYRTQEEAIKAAKNMGHHPLVARVRHTDKGNPDHWRAA' A
#
# COMPACT_ATOMS: atom_id res chain seq x y z
N MET A 1 -10.67 -12.12 2.29
CA MET A 1 -10.79 -10.81 2.97
C MET A 1 -10.55 -9.70 1.95
N PRO A 2 -10.79 -8.40 2.23
CA PRO A 2 -10.64 -7.37 1.21
C PRO A 2 -9.17 -7.15 0.83
N ASN A 3 -8.95 -6.72 -0.42
CA ASN A 3 -7.66 -6.23 -0.88
C ASN A 3 -7.29 -4.95 -0.14
N VAL A 4 -6.01 -4.80 0.18
CA VAL A 4 -5.44 -3.57 0.76
C VAL A 4 -4.24 -3.14 -0.04
N TYR A 5 -4.02 -1.84 -0.12
CA TYR A 5 -3.02 -1.23 -0.97
C TYR A 5 -1.82 -0.83 -0.11
N VAL A 6 -0.65 -1.36 -0.45
CA VAL A 6 0.64 -0.98 0.13
C VAL A 6 1.10 0.27 -0.61
N GLU A 7 0.71 1.41 -0.07
CA GLU A 7 0.82 2.73 -0.69
C GLU A 7 2.16 3.38 -0.27
N PRO A 8 3.05 3.74 -1.20
CA PRO A 8 4.28 4.45 -0.86
C PRO A 8 4.01 5.87 -0.38
N LEU A 9 4.78 6.31 0.61
CA LEU A 9 4.70 7.65 1.18
C LEU A 9 6.01 8.43 0.93
N PRO A 10 5.94 9.75 0.72
CA PRO A 10 4.71 10.53 0.46
C PRO A 10 4.07 10.20 -0.90
N LYS A 11 2.73 10.27 -0.96
CA LYS A 11 1.95 9.94 -2.16
C LYS A 11 2.25 10.92 -3.29
N ALA A 12 2.23 10.42 -4.53
CA ALA A 12 2.34 11.21 -5.75
C ALA A 12 3.47 12.25 -5.73
N ARG A 13 4.62 11.88 -5.13
CA ARG A 13 5.78 12.76 -5.01
C ARG A 13 6.97 12.21 -5.78
N GLU A 14 7.70 13.12 -6.40
CA GLU A 14 9.04 12.85 -6.91
C GLU A 14 10.05 12.77 -5.74
N GLY A 15 10.84 11.70 -5.70
CA GLY A 15 11.91 11.50 -4.71
C GLY A 15 11.87 10.17 -3.97
N ALA A 16 12.60 10.09 -2.85
CA ALA A 16 12.75 8.87 -2.07
C ALA A 16 11.46 8.50 -1.33
N ILE A 17 11.12 7.21 -1.33
CA ILE A 17 10.09 6.66 -0.45
C ILE A 17 10.57 6.73 0.99
N GLN A 18 9.73 7.27 1.86
CA GLN A 18 10.01 7.43 3.28
C GLN A 18 9.30 6.36 4.13
N GLY A 19 8.27 5.73 3.58
CA GLY A 19 7.54 4.65 4.22
C GLY A 19 6.36 4.19 3.39
N TYR A 20 5.48 3.41 4.01
CA TYR A 20 4.33 2.80 3.37
C TYR A 20 3.11 2.88 4.28
N ALA A 21 1.95 3.07 3.68
CA ALA A 21 0.66 2.99 4.32
C ALA A 21 -0.08 1.72 3.86
N LEU A 22 -0.97 1.22 4.71
CA LEU A 22 -2.02 0.30 4.28
C LEU A 22 -3.32 1.08 4.13
N GLU A 23 -3.90 1.05 2.94
CA GLU A 23 -5.18 1.70 2.65
C GLU A 23 -6.16 0.72 1.99
N PHE A 24 -7.46 0.91 2.21
CA PHE A 24 -8.51 0.27 1.41
C PHE A 24 -8.63 0.95 0.03
N SER A 25 -9.44 0.39 -0.87
CA SER A 25 -9.76 1.01 -2.16
C SER A 25 -10.36 2.41 -2.01
N SER A 26 -11.09 2.68 -0.93
CA SER A 26 -11.67 3.97 -0.57
C SER A 26 -10.67 5.00 -0.02
N HIS A 27 -9.36 4.71 -0.06
CA HIS A 27 -8.30 5.53 0.55
C HIS A 27 -8.33 5.64 2.08
N GLN A 28 -9.26 4.96 2.75
CA GLN A 28 -9.24 4.87 4.20
C GLN A 28 -8.04 4.05 4.67
N ARG A 29 -7.34 4.56 5.68
CA ARG A 29 -6.26 3.84 6.37
C ARG A 29 -6.78 2.57 7.04
N VAL A 30 -6.11 1.45 6.80
CA VAL A 30 -6.40 0.16 7.48
C VAL A 30 -5.92 0.21 8.92
N THR A 31 -4.78 0.87 9.15
CA THR A 31 -4.20 1.13 10.47
C THR A 31 -3.69 2.58 10.52
N PRO A 32 -3.58 3.19 11.71
CA PRO A 32 -2.99 4.53 11.85
C PRO A 32 -1.47 4.55 11.64
N ASN A 33 -0.84 3.39 11.46
CA ASN A 33 0.62 3.27 11.40
C ASN A 33 1.14 3.45 9.98
N ASP A 34 2.28 4.12 9.88
CA ASP A 34 3.15 4.05 8.71
C ASP A 34 4.21 2.96 8.94
N TYR A 35 4.56 2.25 7.89
CA TYR A 35 5.58 1.19 7.88
C TYR A 35 6.85 1.72 7.24
N ARG A 36 8.01 1.34 7.77
CA ARG A 36 9.28 1.83 7.24
C ARG A 36 9.64 1.12 5.94
N THR A 37 9.27 -0.14 5.81
CA THR A 37 9.54 -0.95 4.63
C THR A 37 8.28 -1.53 4.01
N GLN A 38 8.35 -1.84 2.73
CA GLN A 38 7.25 -2.49 2.00
C GLN A 38 6.96 -3.86 2.59
N GLU A 39 8.01 -4.59 2.99
CA GLU A 39 7.89 -5.92 3.58
C GLU A 39 7.15 -5.89 4.92
N GLU A 40 7.41 -4.90 5.77
CA GLU A 40 6.67 -4.70 7.02
C GLU A 40 5.18 -4.48 6.76
N ALA A 41 4.83 -3.61 5.79
CA ALA A 41 3.44 -3.38 5.42
C ALA A 41 2.75 -4.64 4.88
N ILE A 42 3.44 -5.40 4.02
CA ILE A 42 2.92 -6.68 3.48
C ILE A 42 2.67 -7.67 4.61
N LYS A 43 3.65 -7.85 5.52
CA LYS A 43 3.51 -8.76 6.67
C LYS A 43 2.35 -8.33 7.57
N ALA A 44 2.24 -7.04 7.87
CA ALA A 44 1.14 -6.52 8.69
C ALA A 44 -0.23 -6.80 8.04
N ALA A 45 -0.37 -6.53 6.73
CA ALA A 45 -1.60 -6.83 5.99
C ALA A 45 -1.96 -8.33 6.04
N LYS A 46 -0.98 -9.21 5.82
CA LYS A 46 -1.18 -10.67 5.88
C LYS A 46 -1.53 -11.17 7.28
N ASN A 47 -0.92 -10.62 8.32
CA ASN A 47 -1.24 -10.96 9.72
C ASN A 47 -2.66 -10.54 10.11
N MET A 48 -3.15 -9.44 9.52
CA MET A 48 -4.56 -9.04 9.61
C MET A 48 -5.47 -9.84 8.67
N GLY A 49 -4.89 -10.75 7.87
CA GLY A 49 -5.53 -11.64 6.91
C GLY A 49 -5.99 -10.97 5.59
N HIS A 50 -5.56 -9.74 5.32
CA HIS A 50 -5.85 -9.05 4.06
C HIS A 50 -5.01 -9.59 2.89
N HIS A 51 -5.41 -9.23 1.67
CA HIS A 51 -4.64 -9.51 0.46
C HIS A 51 -3.90 -8.23 0.02
N PRO A 52 -2.60 -8.09 0.31
CA PRO A 52 -1.84 -6.89 -0.02
C PRO A 52 -1.58 -6.76 -1.53
N LEU A 53 -1.77 -5.54 -2.02
CA LEU A 53 -1.48 -5.10 -3.37
C LEU A 53 -0.39 -4.02 -3.32
N VAL A 54 0.76 -4.30 -3.92
CA VAL A 54 1.94 -3.45 -3.91
C VAL A 54 1.97 -2.57 -5.15
N ALA A 55 2.25 -1.28 -4.96
CA ALA A 55 2.41 -0.32 -6.04
C ALA A 55 3.55 -0.71 -7.01
N ARG A 56 3.26 -0.67 -8.32
CA ARG A 56 4.23 -0.88 -9.42
C ARG A 56 4.78 0.43 -9.97
N VAL A 57 4.11 1.54 -9.70
CA VAL A 57 4.40 2.86 -10.23
C VAL A 57 4.49 3.87 -9.10
N ARG A 58 5.10 5.03 -9.36
CA ARG A 58 5.24 6.12 -8.38
C ARG A 58 3.94 6.88 -8.14
N HIS A 59 3.18 7.12 -9.21
CA HIS A 59 1.88 7.77 -9.19
C HIS A 59 0.81 6.69 -9.32
N THR A 60 0.24 6.33 -8.18
CA THR A 60 -0.71 5.23 -8.04
C THR A 60 -2.14 5.70 -8.31
N ASP A 61 -2.95 4.78 -8.82
CA ASP A 61 -4.39 4.94 -8.96
C ASP A 61 -5.02 3.61 -8.61
N LYS A 62 -5.85 3.58 -7.57
CA LYS A 62 -6.51 2.36 -7.09
C LYS A 62 -7.62 1.88 -8.02
N GLY A 63 -8.09 2.74 -8.92
CA GLY A 63 -8.98 2.36 -10.02
C GLY A 63 -8.26 1.61 -11.16
N ASN A 64 -6.93 1.74 -11.27
CA ASN A 64 -6.14 1.07 -12.29
C ASN A 64 -5.42 -0.18 -11.73
N PRO A 65 -5.89 -1.40 -12.03
CA PRO A 65 -5.28 -2.63 -11.50
C PRO A 65 -3.83 -2.84 -11.95
N ASP A 66 -3.41 -2.29 -13.09
CA ASP A 66 -2.03 -2.41 -13.58
C ASP A 66 -1.02 -1.63 -12.72
N HIS A 67 -1.49 -0.70 -11.88
CA HIS A 67 -0.64 -0.01 -10.93
C HIS A 67 -0.27 -0.88 -9.73
N TRP A 68 -0.83 -2.09 -9.63
CA TRP A 68 -0.74 -2.93 -8.43
C TRP A 68 -0.34 -4.37 -8.75
N ARG A 69 0.32 -5.01 -7.79
CA ARG A 69 0.70 -6.43 -7.88
C ARG A 69 0.46 -7.12 -6.54
N ALA A 70 -0.12 -8.32 -6.57
CA ALA A 70 -0.28 -9.15 -5.38
C ALA A 70 1.09 -9.51 -4.76
N ALA A 71 1.13 -9.62 -3.43
CA ALA A 71 2.34 -9.90 -2.65
C ALA A 71 2.19 -11.04 -1.66
#